data_AF-A0A5C7A8Z0-F1
#
_entry.id   AF-A0A5C7A8Z0-F1
#
_cell.length_a   1.000
_cell.length_b   1.000
_cell.length_c   1.000
_cell.angle_alpha   90.00
_cell.angle_beta   90.00
_cell.angle_gamma   90.00
#
_symmetry.space_group_name_H-M   'P 1'
#
loop_
_entity.id
_entity.type
_entity.pdbx_description
1 polymer ?
#
loop_
_entity_poly.entity_id
_entity_poly.type
_entity_poly.pdbx_seq_one_letter_code
_entity_poly.pdbx_strand_id
1 'polypeptide(L)' 'DLVLTRGNELKLVYPQPLALPERFADLDFDHFFLQPMDSILQKQNTREAVAYCMAHPQWKLSIQMHKVVGID' A
#
# COMPACT_ATOMS: atom_id res chain seq x y z
N ASP A 1 -16.30 -5.53 10.94
CA ASP A 1 -16.57 -5.74 9.51
C ASP A 1 -16.07 -4.57 8.67
N LEU A 2 -15.79 -4.81 7.38
CA LEU A 2 -15.37 -3.76 6.45
C LEU A 2 -16.60 -2.90 6.09
N VAL A 3 -16.51 -1.59 6.36
CA VAL A 3 -17.65 -0.66 6.20
C VAL A 3 -17.65 0.03 4.83
N LEU A 4 -16.47 0.24 4.24
CA LEU A 4 -16.29 0.87 2.94
C LEU A 4 -15.72 -0.12 1.94
N THR A 5 -16.47 -0.38 0.87
CA THR A 5 -16.13 -1.37 -0.16
C THR A 5 -15.97 -0.76 -1.55
N ARG A 6 -16.11 0.57 -1.68
CA ARG A 6 -15.99 1.30 -2.94
C ARG A 6 -15.40 2.70 -2.77
N GLY A 7 -14.79 3.25 -3.81
CA GLY A 7 -14.26 4.62 -3.82
C GLY A 7 -13.29 4.86 -4.97
N ASN A 8 -12.58 5.99 -4.96
CA ASN A 8 -11.58 6.25 -6.01
C ASN A 8 -10.24 5.58 -5.72
N GLU A 9 -9.82 5.56 -4.45
CA GLU A 9 -8.51 5.06 -4.06
C GLU A 9 -8.61 4.17 -2.82
N LEU A 10 -8.01 2.99 -2.92
CA LEU A 10 -7.65 2.17 -1.78
C LEU A 10 -6.14 2.20 -1.60
N LYS A 11 -5.68 2.80 -0.49
CA LYS A 11 -4.27 2.79 -0.10
C LYS A 11 -4.05 1.95 1.13
N LEU A 12 -3.26 0.89 0.98
CA LEU A 12 -2.96 -0.07 2.03
C LEU A 12 -1.53 0.13 2.55
N VAL A 13 -1.38 0.21 3.86
CA VAL A 13 -0.05 0.19 4.50
C VAL A 13 0.48 -1.25 4.50
N TYR A 14 1.69 -1.46 4.00
CA TYR A 14 2.26 -2.79 3.76
C TYR A 14 3.70 -2.89 4.29
N PRO A 15 4.11 -4.00 4.92
CA PRO A 15 3.35 -5.23 5.16
C PRO A 15 2.48 -5.19 6.43
N GLN A 16 1.31 -5.84 6.39
CA GLN A 16 0.45 -6.07 7.56
C GLN A 16 -0.09 -7.52 7.53
N PRO A 17 0.29 -8.40 8.47
CA PRO A 17 -0.08 -9.82 8.42
C PRO A 17 -1.59 -10.08 8.40
N LEU A 18 -2.36 -9.22 9.07
CA LEU A 18 -3.82 -9.32 9.12
C LEU A 18 -4.52 -8.52 8.02
N ALA A 19 -3.79 -7.79 7.18
CA ALA A 19 -4.36 -6.94 6.13
C ALA A 19 -3.56 -7.11 4.84
N LEU A 20 -3.47 -8.35 4.37
CA LEU A 20 -2.81 -8.68 3.10
C LEU A 20 -3.59 -8.08 1.91
N PRO A 21 -2.91 -7.63 0.83
CA PRO A 21 -3.57 -6.91 -0.26
C PRO A 21 -4.64 -7.74 -1.00
N GLU A 22 -4.47 -9.05 -1.08
CA GLU A 22 -5.42 -9.98 -1.73
C GLU A 22 -6.81 -9.92 -1.09
N ARG A 23 -6.89 -9.58 0.21
CA ARG A 23 -8.18 -9.45 0.91
C ARG A 23 -9.04 -8.29 0.39
N PHE A 24 -8.43 -7.35 -0.32
CA PHE A 24 -9.07 -6.12 -0.76
C PHE A 24 -9.05 -5.94 -2.28
N ALA A 25 -8.37 -6.83 -3.02
CA ALA A 25 -8.13 -6.65 -4.46
C ALA A 25 -9.42 -6.65 -5.29
N ASP A 26 -10.50 -7.26 -4.80
CA ASP A 26 -11.79 -7.35 -5.48
C ASP A 26 -12.78 -6.24 -5.08
N LEU A 27 -12.37 -5.26 -4.28
CA LEU A 27 -13.21 -4.13 -3.90
C LEU A 27 -13.38 -3.12 -5.05
N ASP A 28 -14.45 -2.33 -5.02
CA ASP A 28 -14.83 -1.43 -6.10
C ASP A 28 -14.08 -0.08 -6.02
N PHE A 29 -12.76 -0.12 -6.23
CA PHE A 29 -11.89 1.05 -6.25
C PHE A 29 -11.22 1.27 -7.61
N ASP A 30 -11.13 2.53 -8.05
CA ASP A 30 -10.46 2.87 -9.31
C ASP A 30 -8.94 2.63 -9.25
N HIS A 31 -8.34 2.84 -8.08
CA HIS A 31 -6.89 2.79 -7.86
C HIS A 31 -6.51 2.02 -6.59
N PHE A 32 -5.50 1.16 -6.71
CA PHE A 32 -4.94 0.37 -5.61
C PHE A 32 -3.49 0.76 -5.38
N PHE A 33 -3.18 1.17 -4.15
CA PHE A 33 -1.82 1.55 -3.77
C PHE A 33 -1.31 0.78 -2.57
N LEU A 34 -0.03 0.41 -2.63
CA LEU A 34 0.74 -0.02 -1.46
C LEU A 34 1.63 1.12 -0.98
N GLN A 35 1.46 1.49 0.29
CA GLN A 35 2.35 2.40 0.98
C GLN A 35 3.25 1.60 1.92
N PRO A 36 4.58 1.68 1.77
CA PRO A 36 5.49 1.05 2.72
C PRO A 36 5.18 1.51 4.15
N MET A 37 5.11 0.56 5.08
CA MET A 37 4.93 0.84 6.50
C MET A 37 6.13 1.62 7.00
N ASP A 38 5.84 2.77 7.60
CA ASP A 38 6.87 3.59 8.23
C ASP A 38 7.23 3.02 9.60
N SER A 39 8.42 2.47 9.70
CA SER A 39 8.94 1.81 10.90
C SER A 39 10.46 1.78 10.85
N ILE A 40 11.10 1.23 11.88
CA ILE A 40 12.55 0.97 11.88
C ILE A 40 13.00 0.10 10.69
N LEU A 41 12.08 -0.67 10.08
CA LEU A 41 12.31 -1.54 8.92
C LEU A 41 11.91 -0.88 7.59
N GLN A 42 11.77 0.45 7.52
CA GLN A 42 11.28 1.16 6.33
C GLN A 42 11.96 0.70 5.02
N LYS A 43 13.30 0.55 5.00
CA LYS A 43 14.04 0.09 3.80
C LYS A 43 13.65 -1.33 3.36
N GLN A 44 13.30 -2.20 4.29
CA GLN A 44 12.81 -3.54 3.98
C GLN A 44 11.36 -3.47 3.49
N ASN A 45 10.50 -2.76 4.21
CA ASN A 45 9.09 -2.60 3.84
C ASN A 45 8.93 -1.99 2.43
N THR A 46 9.78 -1.02 2.07
CA THR A 46 9.79 -0.44 0.72
C THR A 46 10.18 -1.48 -0.33
N ARG A 47 11.19 -2.31 -0.07
CA ARG A 47 11.60 -3.38 -1.00
C ARG A 47 10.51 -4.44 -1.17
N GLU A 48 9.86 -4.83 -0.09
CA GLU A 48 8.76 -5.78 -0.14
C GLU A 48 7.54 -5.22 -0.87
N ALA A 49 7.18 -3.94 -0.63
CA ALA A 49 6.10 -3.27 -1.34
C ALA A 49 6.40 -3.16 -2.85
N VAL A 50 7.64 -2.81 -3.22
CA VAL A 50 8.08 -2.79 -4.62
C VAL A 50 7.96 -4.17 -5.25
N ALA A 51 8.48 -5.21 -4.58
CA ALA A 51 8.41 -6.57 -5.08
C ALA A 51 6.95 -7.04 -5.29
N TYR A 52 6.06 -6.69 -4.35
CA TYR A 52 4.64 -6.99 -4.47
C TYR A 52 3.99 -6.28 -5.66
N CYS A 53 4.19 -4.97 -5.82
CA CYS A 53 3.65 -4.22 -6.95
C CYS A 53 4.15 -4.75 -8.31
N MET A 54 5.41 -5.20 -8.37
CA MET A 54 5.97 -5.81 -9.58
C MET A 54 5.33 -7.17 -9.90
N ALA A 55 4.97 -7.96 -8.88
CA ALA A 55 4.28 -9.23 -9.05
C ALA A 55 2.77 -9.07 -9.31
N HIS A 56 2.16 -7.99 -8.81
CA HIS A 56 0.73 -7.71 -8.87
C HIS A 56 0.46 -6.31 -9.45
N PRO A 57 0.42 -6.16 -10.79
CA PRO A 57 0.40 -4.86 -11.47
C PRO A 57 -0.86 -4.01 -11.22
N GLN A 58 -1.91 -4.59 -10.63
CA GLN A 58 -3.06 -3.82 -10.11
C GLN A 58 -2.62 -2.84 -9.01
N TRP A 59 -1.61 -3.20 -8.22
CA TRP A 59 -1.11 -2.43 -7.10
C TRP A 59 0.03 -1.51 -7.53
N LYS A 60 -0.11 -0.23 -7.26
CA LYS A 60 0.91 0.79 -7.52
C LYS A 60 1.62 1.18 -6.22
N LEU A 61 2.89 1.52 -6.31
CA LEU A 61 3.64 1.99 -5.14
C LEU A 61 3.28 3.45 -4.82
N SER A 62 2.95 3.73 -3.56
CA SER A 62 2.74 5.07 -3.03
C SER A 62 3.85 5.44 -2.05
N ILE A 63 4.64 6.46 -2.38
CA ILE A 63 5.71 6.98 -1.52
C ILE A 63 5.24 8.21 -0.75
N GLN A 64 5.58 8.27 0.53
CA GLN A 64 5.37 9.47 1.35
C GLN A 64 6.41 10.54 0.98
N MET A 65 6.13 11.30 -0.07
CA MET A 65 7.07 12.30 -0.60
C MET A 65 7.54 13.33 0.43
N HIS A 66 6.67 13.75 1.35
CA HIS A 66 7.00 14.69 2.42
C HIS A 66 8.19 14.22 3.27
N LYS A 67 8.28 12.92 3.58
CA LYS A 67 9.43 12.32 4.29
C LYS A 67 10.71 12.26 3.47
N VAL A 68 10.57 12.14 2.15
CA VAL A 68 11.72 12.15 1.23
C VAL A 68 12.29 13.56 1.12
N VAL A 69 11.44 14.58 1.12
CA VAL A 69 11.86 15.99 1.00
C VAL A 69 12.15 16.67 2.35
N GLY A 70 11.87 16.00 3.48
CA GLY A 70 12.15 16.51 4.82
C GLY A 70 11.14 17.55 5.31
N ILE A 71 9.87 17.41 4.94
CA ILE A 71 8.76 18.26 5.39
C ILE A 71 7.80 17.38 6.20
N ASP A 72 7.47 17.78 7.42
CA ASP A 72 6.48 17.16 8.30
C ASP A 72 5.27 18.07 8.51
#